data_AF-A0A090I1G3-F1
#
_entry.id   AF-A0A090I1G3-F1
#
_cell.length_a   1.000
_cell.length_b   1.000
_cell.length_c   1.000
_cell.angle_alpha   90.00
_cell.angle_beta   90.00
_cell.angle_gamma   90.00
#
_symmetry.space_group_name_H-M   'P 1'
#
loop_
_entity.id
_entity.type
_entity.pdbx_description
1 polymer ?
#
loop_
_entity_poly.entity_id
_entity_poly.type
_entity_poly.pdbx_seq_one_letter_code
_entity_poly.pdbx_strand_id
1 'polypeptide(L)'
;MIHTLTRDINELMEAMIKWIPIYTSGAIEPYYYPRLRDGLFQRTLFIAPKTAAITSSSVQNHTEGMLNQLITDGRAIEALSKEYDRYFDLCRPLMKIYTESDMHRFANVMELFRQEKGDVCIRCKVPPLFVIPESVINMSGDKNSELYKLWKSSVSIFRSSVKRNQINISILNPKTALKNPQNLTPSFVSLFTEEKFIYSVQQYNDLTEQLKKLERRYENLHVYMHENTAEDTFLYAK
;
A
#
# COMPACT_ATOMS: atom_id res chain seq x y z
N MET A 1 0.30 -17.07 0.64
CA MET A 1 -0.68 -17.26 1.74
C MET A 1 -2.08 -17.05 1.20
N ILE A 2 -3.08 -17.85 1.59
CA ILE A 2 -4.47 -17.68 1.13
C ILE A 2 -5.31 -17.13 2.29
N HIS A 3 -5.91 -15.96 2.10
CA HIS A 3 -6.78 -15.29 3.07
C HIS A 3 -8.24 -15.63 2.84
N THR A 4 -8.99 -15.74 3.92
CA THR A 4 -10.45 -15.90 3.89
C THR A 4 -11.10 -14.52 3.87
N LEU A 5 -11.90 -14.23 2.84
CA LEU A 5 -12.64 -12.96 2.72
C LEU A 5 -14.06 -13.09 3.29
N THR A 6 -14.19 -13.55 4.54
CA THR A 6 -15.50 -13.71 5.20
C THR A 6 -15.86 -12.44 5.97
N ARG A 7 -16.37 -11.45 5.22
CA ARG A 7 -17.24 -10.32 5.65
C ARG A 7 -16.89 -9.58 6.96
N ASP A 8 -15.83 -8.77 6.90
CA ASP A 8 -15.80 -7.35 7.30
C ASP A 8 -14.57 -6.78 6.58
N ILE A 9 -14.73 -5.69 5.84
CA ILE A 9 -13.60 -5.06 5.16
C ILE A 9 -12.58 -4.52 6.16
N ASN A 10 -13.03 -4.12 7.36
CA ASN A 10 -12.17 -3.62 8.41
C ASN A 10 -11.27 -4.73 8.97
N GLU A 11 -11.82 -5.91 9.23
CA GLU A 11 -11.03 -7.07 9.68
C GLU A 11 -10.02 -7.51 8.62
N LEU A 12 -10.43 -7.53 7.35
CA LEU A 12 -9.53 -7.83 6.23
C LEU A 12 -8.39 -6.80 6.17
N MET A 13 -8.71 -5.51 6.25
CA MET A 13 -7.72 -4.44 6.22
C MET A 13 -6.76 -4.54 7.42
N GLU A 14 -7.28 -4.81 8.62
CA GLU A 14 -6.46 -4.96 9.82
C GLU A 14 -5.51 -6.16 9.70
N ALA A 15 -6.02 -7.30 9.23
CA ALA A 15 -5.19 -8.46 8.94
C ALA A 15 -4.11 -8.10 7.91
N MET A 16 -4.48 -7.52 6.78
CA MET A 16 -3.52 -7.13 5.75
C MET A 16 -2.44 -6.19 6.26
N ILE A 17 -2.77 -5.18 7.07
CA ILE A 17 -1.81 -4.24 7.65
C ILE A 17 -0.74 -4.97 8.47
N LYS A 18 -1.12 -5.98 9.26
CA LYS A 18 -0.18 -6.77 10.06
C LYS A 18 0.81 -7.58 9.21
N TRP A 19 0.45 -7.89 7.97
CA TRP A 19 1.30 -8.63 7.04
C TRP A 19 2.08 -7.73 6.06
N ILE A 20 1.81 -6.41 6.01
CA ILE A 20 2.52 -5.48 5.10
C ILE A 20 4.04 -5.64 5.17
N PRO A 21 4.70 -5.65 6.35
CA PRO A 21 6.16 -5.75 6.41
C PRO A 21 6.72 -7.02 5.77
N ILE A 22 5.94 -8.10 5.80
CA ILE A 22 6.32 -9.38 5.21
C ILE A 22 6.04 -9.35 3.70
N TYR A 23 4.90 -8.81 3.25
CA TYR A 23 4.60 -8.67 1.83
C TYR A 23 5.60 -7.78 1.10
N THR A 24 6.07 -6.70 1.75
CA THR A 24 7.07 -5.80 1.17
C THR A 24 8.41 -6.48 0.90
N SER A 25 8.69 -7.64 1.51
CA SER A 25 9.88 -8.44 1.17
C SER A 25 9.78 -9.14 -0.20
N GLY A 26 8.58 -9.25 -0.78
CA GLY A 26 8.31 -10.04 -1.98
C GLY A 26 8.36 -11.56 -1.77
N ALA A 27 8.74 -12.04 -0.58
CA ALA A 27 8.84 -13.49 -0.30
C ALA A 27 7.47 -14.17 -0.12
N ILE A 28 6.42 -13.38 0.16
CA ILE A 28 5.07 -13.89 0.35
C ILE A 28 4.10 -13.04 -0.46
N GLU A 29 3.27 -13.71 -1.25
CA GLU A 29 2.15 -13.11 -1.96
C GLU A 29 0.82 -13.54 -1.31
N PRO A 30 -0.13 -12.61 -1.10
CA PRO A 30 -1.45 -12.94 -0.60
C PRO A 30 -2.42 -13.28 -1.73
N TYR A 31 -3.20 -14.33 -1.51
CA TYR A 31 -4.23 -14.84 -2.41
C TYR A 31 -5.56 -14.95 -1.68
N TYR A 32 -6.64 -15.11 -2.41
CA TYR A 32 -7.95 -15.43 -1.85
C TYR A 32 -8.73 -16.37 -2.77
N TYR A 33 -9.63 -17.15 -2.19
CA TYR A 33 -10.57 -17.95 -2.97
C TYR A 33 -11.83 -17.12 -3.29
N PRO A 34 -12.19 -16.90 -4.57
CA PRO A 34 -13.20 -15.92 -4.95
C PRO A 34 -14.65 -16.39 -4.83
N ARG A 35 -14.90 -17.69 -4.61
CA ARG A 35 -16.26 -18.23 -4.54
C ARG A 35 -16.75 -18.28 -3.10
N LEU A 36 -18.07 -18.10 -2.93
CA LEU A 36 -18.71 -18.20 -1.63
C LEU A 36 -18.46 -19.59 -1.03
N ARG A 37 -18.05 -19.61 0.24
CA ARG A 37 -18.00 -20.81 1.08
C ARG A 37 -19.16 -20.74 2.06
N ASP A 38 -19.76 -21.88 2.36
CA ASP A 38 -20.80 -22.00 3.39
C ASP A 38 -20.23 -21.86 4.81
N GLY A 39 -18.91 -21.96 4.95
CA GLY A 39 -18.20 -21.82 6.22
C GLY A 39 -18.45 -22.99 7.18
N LEU A 40 -19.09 -24.07 6.73
CA LEU A 40 -19.48 -25.19 7.57
C LEU A 40 -18.26 -26.00 8.01
N PHE A 41 -17.39 -26.35 7.07
CA PHE A 41 -16.10 -26.99 7.38
C PHE A 41 -14.97 -26.01 7.09
N GLN A 42 -14.16 -25.77 8.10
CA GLN A 42 -12.95 -24.97 7.99
C GLN A 42 -11.75 -25.87 8.17
N ARG A 43 -10.67 -25.55 7.44
CA ARG A 43 -9.46 -26.35 7.42
C ARG A 43 -8.26 -25.42 7.42
N THR A 44 -7.30 -25.72 8.30
CA THR A 44 -6.01 -25.04 8.34
C THR A 44 -4.95 -25.97 7.77
N LEU A 45 -4.09 -25.44 6.90
CA LEU A 45 -2.97 -26.17 6.31
C LEU A 45 -1.71 -25.30 6.40
N PHE A 46 -0.72 -25.78 7.14
CA PHE A 46 0.65 -25.26 7.11
C PHE A 46 1.57 -26.38 6.64
N ILE A 47 2.22 -26.19 5.49
CA ILE A 47 3.03 -27.23 4.85
C ILE A 47 4.45 -26.70 4.68
N ALA A 48 5.41 -27.38 5.29
CA ALA A 48 6.83 -27.25 4.99
C ALA A 48 7.21 -28.45 4.11
N PRO A 49 7.32 -28.28 2.77
CA PRO A 49 7.54 -29.39 1.85
C PRO A 49 8.74 -30.23 2.26
N LYS A 50 8.60 -31.56 2.18
CA LYS A 50 9.63 -32.55 2.56
C LYS A 50 10.02 -32.58 4.05
N THR A 51 9.39 -31.78 4.91
CA THR A 51 9.74 -31.68 6.33
C THR A 51 8.58 -32.08 7.24
N ALA A 52 7.50 -31.30 7.23
CA ALA A 52 6.33 -31.53 8.08
C ALA A 52 5.10 -30.76 7.57
N ALA A 53 3.92 -31.16 8.02
CA ALA A 53 2.69 -30.40 7.84
C ALA A 53 1.90 -30.35 9.14
N ILE A 54 1.21 -29.23 9.37
CA ILE A 54 0.20 -29.08 10.42
C ILE A 54 -1.16 -28.92 9.74
N THR A 55 -2.10 -29.77 10.14
CA THR A 55 -3.48 -29.71 9.67
C THR A 55 -4.43 -29.64 10.85
N SER A 56 -5.49 -28.86 10.71
CA SER A 56 -6.63 -28.87 11.62
C SER A 56 -7.92 -28.72 10.85
N SER A 57 -9.02 -29.14 11.47
CA SER A 57 -10.35 -28.94 10.92
C SER A 57 -11.33 -28.61 12.03
N SER A 58 -12.28 -27.74 11.72
CA SER A 58 -13.36 -27.35 12.62
C SER A 58 -14.69 -27.34 11.87
N VAL A 59 -15.77 -27.44 12.65
CA VAL A 59 -17.11 -27.13 12.16
C VAL A 59 -17.40 -25.69 12.54
N GLN A 60 -17.61 -24.83 11.54
CA GLN A 60 -17.70 -23.38 11.70
C GLN A 60 -16.52 -22.85 12.54
N ASN A 61 -16.79 -21.92 13.45
CA ASN A 61 -15.78 -21.29 14.31
C ASN A 61 -15.52 -22.10 15.60
N HIS A 62 -16.01 -23.34 15.71
CA HIS A 62 -15.79 -24.19 16.88
C HIS A 62 -14.42 -24.87 16.81
N THR A 63 -13.39 -24.17 17.29
CA THR A 63 -12.00 -24.67 17.27
C THR A 63 -11.58 -25.37 18.57
N GLU A 64 -12.33 -25.18 19.65
CA GLU A 64 -12.02 -25.78 20.96
C GLU A 64 -12.16 -27.30 20.93
N GLY A 65 -11.17 -28.01 21.49
CA GLY A 65 -11.14 -29.47 21.51
C GLY A 65 -10.98 -30.13 20.14
N MET A 66 -10.75 -29.36 19.07
CA MET A 66 -10.55 -29.91 17.72
C MET A 66 -9.16 -30.51 17.55
N LEU A 67 -9.09 -31.56 16.73
CA LEU A 67 -7.84 -32.27 16.46
C LEU A 67 -6.88 -31.40 15.63
N ASN A 68 -5.68 -31.22 16.16
CA ASN A 68 -4.54 -30.66 15.43
C ASN A 68 -3.52 -31.78 15.18
N GLN A 69 -3.16 -31.99 13.93
CA GLN A 69 -2.26 -33.08 13.52
C GLN A 69 -0.93 -32.50 13.04
N LEU A 70 0.17 -32.91 13.68
CA LEU A 70 1.51 -32.78 13.13
C LEU A 70 1.82 -34.04 12.32
N ILE A 71 2.14 -33.86 11.04
CA ILE A 71 2.40 -34.93 10.09
C ILE A 71 3.84 -34.81 9.61
N THR A 72 4.61 -35.88 9.76
CA THR A 72 6.00 -35.99 9.29
C THR A 72 6.20 -37.11 8.25
N ASP A 73 5.16 -37.90 7.96
CA ASP A 73 5.20 -38.90 6.90
C ASP A 73 5.30 -38.22 5.53
N GLY A 74 6.33 -38.60 4.76
CA GLY A 74 6.62 -37.97 3.47
C GLY A 74 5.50 -38.10 2.45
N ARG A 75 4.82 -39.26 2.38
CA ARG A 75 3.72 -39.48 1.43
C ARG A 75 2.49 -38.65 1.79
N ALA A 76 2.20 -38.53 3.08
CA ALA A 76 1.13 -37.67 3.56
C ALA A 76 1.42 -36.18 3.30
N ILE A 77 2.66 -35.73 3.49
CA ILE A 77 3.08 -34.37 3.16
C ILE A 77 2.92 -34.09 1.66
N GLU A 78 3.31 -35.02 0.79
CA GLU A 78 3.12 -34.90 -0.66
C GLU A 78 1.64 -34.84 -1.06
N ALA A 79 0.79 -35.65 -0.42
CA ALA A 79 -0.65 -35.64 -0.66
C ALA A 79 -1.27 -34.29 -0.26
N LEU A 80 -0.91 -33.75 0.91
CA LEU A 80 -1.35 -32.43 1.37
C LEU A 80 -0.84 -31.30 0.49
N SER A 81 0.38 -31.41 -0.03
CA SER A 81 0.92 -30.43 -0.97
C SER A 81 0.10 -30.40 -2.26
N LYS A 82 -0.25 -31.57 -2.81
CA LYS A 82 -1.14 -31.69 -3.98
C LYS A 82 -2.56 -31.15 -3.70
N GLU A 83 -3.08 -31.36 -2.49
CA GLU A 83 -4.36 -30.79 -2.06
C GLU A 83 -4.28 -29.25 -2.05
N TYR A 84 -3.22 -28.69 -1.47
CA TYR A 84 -2.97 -27.26 -1.44
C TYR A 84 -2.84 -26.67 -2.85
N ASP A 85 -2.05 -27.28 -3.73
CA ASP A 85 -1.83 -26.78 -5.10
C ASP A 85 -3.15 -26.71 -5.88
N ARG A 86 -3.97 -27.76 -5.80
CA ARG A 86 -5.32 -27.77 -6.42
C ARG A 86 -6.23 -26.68 -5.87
N TYR A 87 -6.13 -26.38 -4.58
CA TYR A 87 -6.89 -25.28 -3.98
C TYR A 87 -6.33 -23.91 -4.41
N PHE A 88 -5.01 -23.78 -4.47
CA PHE A 88 -4.31 -22.58 -4.89
C PHE A 88 -4.60 -22.22 -6.35
N ASP A 89 -4.72 -23.20 -7.24
CA ASP A 89 -5.11 -23.02 -8.66
C ASP A 89 -6.49 -22.35 -8.83
N LEU A 90 -7.35 -22.44 -7.82
CA LEU A 90 -8.67 -21.81 -7.82
C LEU A 90 -8.66 -20.41 -7.19
N CYS A 91 -7.55 -20.00 -6.60
CA CYS A 91 -7.40 -18.72 -5.92
C CYS A 91 -7.00 -17.61 -6.90
N ARG A 92 -7.16 -16.37 -6.44
CA ARG A 92 -6.75 -15.16 -7.16
C ARG A 92 -5.83 -14.32 -6.29
N PRO A 93 -4.86 -13.60 -6.88
CA PRO A 93 -4.04 -12.64 -6.14
C PRO A 93 -4.94 -11.62 -5.43
N LEU A 94 -4.69 -11.38 -4.15
CA LEU A 94 -5.41 -10.39 -3.34
C LEU A 94 -4.87 -8.98 -3.57
N MET A 95 -3.56 -8.85 -3.71
CA MET A 95 -2.88 -7.60 -4.07
C MET A 95 -1.71 -7.90 -5.01
N LYS A 96 -1.26 -6.88 -5.74
CA LYS A 96 -0.02 -6.94 -6.52
C LYS A 96 1.09 -6.26 -5.73
N ILE A 97 2.15 -7.00 -5.47
CA ILE A 97 3.34 -6.48 -4.78
C ILE A 97 4.32 -6.02 -5.85
N TYR A 98 4.90 -4.84 -5.64
CA TYR A 98 5.92 -4.27 -6.51
C TYR A 98 7.17 -4.04 -5.68
N THR A 99 8.30 -4.54 -6.17
CA THR A 99 9.62 -4.34 -5.56
C THR A 99 10.43 -3.35 -6.38
N GLU A 100 11.67 -3.05 -5.96
CA GLU A 100 12.60 -2.21 -6.72
C GLU A 100 12.78 -2.72 -8.17
N SER A 101 12.75 -4.05 -8.37
CA SER A 101 12.85 -4.67 -9.69
C SER A 101 11.64 -4.40 -10.60
N ASP A 102 10.50 -4.01 -10.05
CA ASP A 102 9.26 -3.78 -10.77
C ASP A 102 8.98 -2.30 -11.07
N MET A 103 9.94 -1.40 -10.81
CA MET A 103 9.74 0.06 -10.85
C MET A 103 9.09 0.57 -12.13
N HIS A 104 9.54 0.11 -13.31
CA HIS A 104 8.93 0.47 -14.59
C HIS A 104 7.46 0.00 -14.71
N ARG A 105 7.17 -1.20 -14.24
CA ARG A 105 5.81 -1.76 -14.26
C ARG A 105 4.90 -1.01 -13.28
N PHE A 106 5.42 -0.70 -12.11
CA PHE A 106 4.72 0.11 -11.11
C PHE A 106 4.40 1.51 -11.65
N ALA A 107 5.37 2.18 -12.30
CA ALA A 107 5.17 3.49 -12.91
C ALA A 107 4.03 3.48 -13.94
N ASN A 108 3.99 2.48 -14.82
CA ASN A 108 2.92 2.32 -15.82
C ASN A 108 1.56 2.11 -15.17
N VAL A 109 1.49 1.27 -14.13
CA VAL A 109 0.23 1.02 -13.41
C VAL A 109 -0.24 2.29 -12.70
N MET A 110 0.66 3.02 -12.03
CA MET A 110 0.33 4.29 -11.39
C MET A 110 -0.22 5.33 -12.38
N GLU A 111 0.34 5.39 -13.59
CA GLU A 111 -0.17 6.29 -14.64
C GLU A 111 -1.61 5.92 -15.03
N LEU A 112 -1.91 4.63 -15.23
CA LEU A 112 -3.27 4.15 -15.51
C LEU A 112 -4.24 4.47 -14.37
N PHE A 113 -3.86 4.20 -13.11
CA PHE A 113 -4.68 4.51 -11.93
C PHE A 113 -5.01 6.00 -11.83
N ARG A 114 -4.05 6.88 -12.17
CA ARG A 114 -4.29 8.33 -12.13
C ARG A 114 -5.26 8.80 -13.21
N GLN A 115 -5.35 8.11 -14.35
CA GLN A 115 -6.27 8.44 -15.46
C GLN A 115 -7.72 8.04 -15.20
N GLU A 116 -7.97 7.12 -14.26
CA GLU A 116 -9.32 6.70 -13.89
C GLU A 116 -10.19 7.86 -13.40
N LYS A 117 -11.52 7.71 -13.45
CA LYS A 117 -12.46 8.71 -12.92
C LYS A 117 -12.81 8.35 -11.47
N GLY A 118 -12.79 9.34 -10.58
CA GLY A 118 -13.10 9.12 -9.17
C GLY A 118 -12.50 10.17 -8.25
N ASP A 119 -13.10 10.28 -7.08
CA ASP A 119 -12.57 11.09 -5.97
C ASP A 119 -11.24 10.54 -5.51
N VAL A 120 -10.32 11.41 -5.10
CA VAL A 120 -8.94 11.05 -4.79
C VAL A 120 -8.73 11.18 -3.29
N CYS A 121 -8.14 10.16 -2.68
CA CYS A 121 -7.64 10.21 -1.31
C CYS A 121 -6.13 9.96 -1.30
N ILE A 122 -5.37 10.89 -0.74
CA ILE A 122 -3.92 10.80 -0.58
C ILE A 122 -3.60 10.87 0.91
N ARG A 123 -2.87 9.89 1.43
CA ARG A 123 -2.27 9.97 2.76
C ARG A 123 -0.77 9.81 2.64
N CYS A 124 -0.03 10.77 3.19
CA CYS A 124 1.43 10.84 3.03
C CYS A 124 2.05 11.61 4.19
N LYS A 125 3.32 11.34 4.52
CA LYS A 125 3.97 12.07 5.62
C LYS A 125 4.27 13.52 5.28
N VAL A 126 4.55 13.81 4.01
CA VAL A 126 4.95 15.12 3.53
C VAL A 126 4.02 15.62 2.43
N PRO A 127 3.88 16.94 2.24
CA PRO A 127 3.07 17.49 1.15
C PRO A 127 3.39 16.85 -0.22
N PRO A 128 2.38 16.52 -1.04
CA PRO A 128 2.58 15.90 -2.35
C PRO A 128 3.44 16.75 -3.30
N LEU A 129 4.10 16.10 -4.27
CA LEU A 129 4.99 16.74 -5.24
C LEU A 129 4.39 17.97 -5.95
N PHE A 130 3.10 17.93 -6.30
CA PHE A 130 2.46 19.04 -7.01
C PHE A 130 2.34 20.34 -6.20
N VAL A 131 2.54 20.28 -4.88
CA VAL A 131 2.57 21.44 -3.99
C VAL A 131 3.90 22.18 -4.11
N ILE A 132 4.97 21.49 -4.49
CA ILE A 132 6.30 22.08 -4.54
C ILE A 132 6.35 23.13 -5.68
N PRO A 133 6.85 24.35 -5.42
CA PRO A 133 7.05 25.36 -6.46
C PRO A 133 8.05 24.91 -7.52
N GLU A 134 7.84 25.32 -8.78
CA GLU A 134 8.75 25.01 -9.88
C GLU A 134 10.18 25.48 -9.60
N SER A 135 10.32 26.65 -8.96
CA SER A 135 11.62 27.22 -8.60
C SER A 135 12.43 26.32 -7.66
N VAL A 136 11.77 25.49 -6.85
CA VAL A 136 12.41 24.56 -5.92
C VAL A 136 12.82 23.27 -6.62
N ILE A 137 11.98 22.74 -7.51
CA ILE A 137 12.29 21.50 -8.25
C ILE A 137 13.32 21.72 -9.36
N ASN A 138 13.30 22.88 -10.01
CA ASN A 138 14.18 23.20 -11.12
C ASN A 138 15.36 24.09 -10.69
N MET A 139 15.84 23.97 -9.44
CA MET A 139 16.99 24.75 -8.96
C MET A 139 18.26 24.51 -9.78
N SER A 140 18.45 23.30 -10.32
CA SER A 140 19.57 22.96 -11.22
C SER A 140 19.37 23.44 -12.66
N GLY A 141 18.16 23.86 -13.03
CA GLY A 141 17.81 24.23 -14.42
C GLY A 141 17.59 23.03 -15.35
N ASP A 142 17.79 21.80 -14.89
CA ASP A 142 17.63 20.59 -15.70
C ASP A 142 16.17 20.15 -15.81
N LYS A 143 15.51 20.63 -16.86
CA LYS A 143 14.14 20.26 -17.23
C LYS A 143 14.01 18.83 -17.79
N ASN A 144 15.13 18.13 -18.04
CA ASN A 144 15.14 16.75 -18.51
C ASN A 144 15.32 15.74 -17.37
N SER A 145 15.57 16.20 -16.15
CA SER A 145 15.65 15.33 -14.96
C SER A 145 14.35 14.55 -14.74
N GLU A 146 14.47 13.30 -14.27
CA GLU A 146 13.31 12.45 -13.95
C GLU A 146 12.44 13.09 -12.85
N LEU A 147 13.04 13.77 -11.88
CA LEU A 147 12.33 14.52 -10.85
C LEU A 147 11.46 15.64 -11.44
N TYR A 148 11.99 16.43 -12.39
CA TYR A 148 11.21 17.48 -13.04
C TYR A 148 10.05 16.90 -13.86
N LYS A 149 10.26 15.79 -14.59
CA LYS A 149 9.20 15.09 -15.33
C LYS A 149 8.10 14.60 -14.38
N LEU A 150 8.49 13.97 -13.28
CA LEU A 150 7.57 13.47 -12.26
C LEU A 150 6.76 14.60 -11.60
N TRP A 151 7.43 15.69 -11.22
CA TRP A 151 6.78 16.88 -10.69
C TRP A 151 5.77 17.46 -11.69
N LYS A 152 6.18 17.67 -12.95
CA LYS A 152 5.32 18.23 -14.01
C LYS A 152 4.10 17.34 -14.26
N SER A 153 4.30 16.03 -14.29
CA SER A 153 3.21 15.04 -14.38
C SER A 153 2.25 15.18 -13.19
N SER A 154 2.77 15.23 -11.96
CA SER A 154 1.95 15.38 -10.75
C SER A 154 1.10 16.66 -10.75
N VAL A 155 1.66 17.79 -11.21
CA VAL A 155 0.95 19.07 -11.35
C VAL A 155 -0.17 18.98 -12.40
N SER A 156 0.10 18.34 -13.54
CA SER A 156 -0.90 18.12 -14.59
C SER A 156 -2.08 17.28 -14.08
N ILE A 157 -1.78 16.17 -13.40
CA ILE A 157 -2.78 15.27 -12.83
C ILE A 157 -3.64 15.99 -11.80
N PHE A 158 -3.03 16.72 -10.87
CA PHE A 158 -3.75 17.53 -9.88
C PHE A 158 -4.69 18.53 -10.56
N ARG A 159 -4.19 19.33 -11.52
CA ARG A 159 -4.99 20.32 -12.26
C ARG A 159 -6.17 19.72 -13.00
N SER A 160 -6.02 18.50 -13.51
CA SER A 160 -7.10 17.79 -14.21
C SER A 160 -8.12 17.16 -13.26
N SER A 161 -7.68 16.75 -12.06
CA SER A 161 -8.50 16.08 -11.04
C SER A 161 -9.31 17.08 -10.23
N VAL A 162 -8.71 18.19 -9.81
CA VAL A 162 -9.36 19.23 -9.00
C VAL A 162 -10.49 19.96 -9.75
N LYS A 163 -10.61 19.77 -11.07
CA LYS A 163 -11.74 20.31 -11.85
C LYS A 163 -13.00 19.45 -11.77
N ARG A 164 -12.89 18.19 -11.37
CA ARG A 164 -13.94 17.17 -11.59
C ARG A 164 -14.22 16.28 -10.38
N ASN A 165 -13.27 16.18 -9.45
CA ASN A 165 -13.29 15.17 -8.40
C ASN A 165 -13.09 15.84 -7.03
N GLN A 166 -13.62 15.25 -5.95
CA GLN A 166 -13.19 15.60 -4.61
C GLN A 166 -11.77 15.08 -4.37
N ILE A 167 -10.95 15.87 -3.69
CA ILE A 167 -9.57 15.51 -3.36
C ILE A 167 -9.39 15.65 -1.85
N ASN A 168 -9.18 14.54 -1.18
CA ASN A 168 -8.90 14.46 0.25
C ASN A 168 -7.43 14.17 0.45
N ILE A 169 -6.72 15.03 1.18
CA ILE A 169 -5.29 14.88 1.45
C ILE A 169 -5.08 14.86 2.95
N SER A 170 -4.42 13.83 3.46
CA SER A 170 -4.03 13.72 4.85
C SER A 170 -2.51 13.75 4.95
N ILE A 171 -1.95 14.76 5.62
CA ILE A 171 -0.51 14.86 5.86
C ILE A 171 -0.16 14.78 7.34
N LEU A 172 1.09 14.47 7.66
CA LEU A 172 1.56 14.44 9.04
C LEU A 172 1.45 15.85 9.65
N ASN A 173 1.00 15.95 10.89
CA ASN A 173 0.97 17.24 11.58
C ASN A 173 2.42 17.79 11.70
N PRO A 174 2.70 19.05 11.31
CA PRO A 174 4.04 19.65 11.45
C PRO A 174 4.64 19.45 12.84
N LYS A 175 3.85 19.62 13.92
CA LYS A 175 4.32 19.43 15.30
C LYS A 175 4.82 18.01 15.58
N THR A 176 4.23 17.02 14.91
CA THR A 176 4.61 15.60 15.03
C THR A 176 5.80 15.29 14.11
N ALA A 177 5.79 15.81 12.89
CA ALA A 177 6.87 15.69 11.91
C ALA A 177 8.21 16.19 12.48
N LEU A 178 8.16 17.28 13.25
CA LEU A 178 9.31 17.90 13.92
C LEU A 178 9.99 17.02 14.97
N LYS A 179 9.30 16.01 15.51
CA LYS A 179 9.89 15.10 16.49
C LYS A 179 10.91 14.14 15.86
N ASN A 180 10.81 13.89 14.55
CA ASN A 180 11.73 13.03 13.80
C ASN A 180 12.05 13.64 12.41
N PRO A 181 12.85 14.72 12.35
CA PRO A 181 13.09 15.47 11.10
C PRO A 181 13.81 14.68 10.00
N GLN A 182 14.54 13.61 10.36
CA GLN A 182 15.27 12.79 9.40
C GLN A 182 14.35 11.95 8.49
N ASN A 183 13.05 11.87 8.82
CA ASN A 183 12.05 11.09 8.09
C ASN A 183 11.13 11.96 7.20
N LEU A 184 11.54 13.19 6.86
CA LEU A 184 10.78 14.09 5.97
C LEU A 184 11.12 13.87 4.49
N THR A 185 11.21 12.60 4.09
CA THR A 185 11.40 12.19 2.70
C THR A 185 10.04 12.02 2.03
N PRO A 186 9.83 12.54 0.81
CA PRO A 186 8.66 12.16 0.02
C PRO A 186 8.78 10.68 -0.36
N SER A 187 7.93 9.84 0.22
CA SER A 187 7.98 8.37 0.07
C SER A 187 7.87 7.88 -1.38
N PHE A 188 7.34 8.70 -2.30
CA PHE A 188 7.28 8.36 -3.73
C PHE A 188 8.54 8.79 -4.49
N VAL A 189 9.30 9.80 -4.02
CA VAL A 189 10.45 10.34 -4.76
C VAL A 189 11.64 9.40 -4.72
N SER A 190 11.88 8.75 -3.58
CA SER A 190 12.94 7.74 -3.43
C SER A 190 12.79 6.55 -4.38
N LEU A 191 11.60 6.30 -4.93
CA LEU A 191 11.37 5.26 -5.92
C LEU A 191 11.81 5.65 -7.33
N PHE A 192 12.09 6.93 -7.64
CA PHE A 192 12.43 7.38 -9.00
C PHE A 192 13.75 8.13 -9.08
N THR A 193 14.41 8.39 -7.95
CA THR A 193 15.71 9.04 -7.90
C THR A 193 16.53 8.51 -6.74
N GLU A 194 17.84 8.35 -6.97
CA GLU A 194 18.83 8.06 -5.93
C GLU A 194 19.12 9.30 -5.05
N GLU A 195 18.68 10.48 -5.48
CA GLU A 195 18.82 11.71 -4.71
C GLU A 195 17.92 11.66 -3.46
N LYS A 196 18.56 11.71 -2.29
CA LYS A 196 17.86 11.84 -1.01
C LYS A 196 17.25 13.24 -0.88
N PHE A 197 16.01 13.37 -1.32
CA PHE A 197 15.23 14.58 -1.14
C PHE A 197 14.63 14.61 0.28
N ILE A 198 15.30 15.30 1.20
CA ILE A 198 14.85 15.47 2.59
C ILE A 198 14.39 16.91 2.77
N TYR A 199 13.14 17.11 3.17
CA TYR A 199 12.68 18.46 3.50
C TYR A 199 13.31 18.94 4.80
N SER A 200 13.78 20.19 4.79
CA SER A 200 14.00 20.92 6.03
C SER A 200 12.66 21.18 6.73
N VAL A 201 12.72 21.38 8.03
CA VAL A 201 11.57 21.82 8.84
C VAL A 201 10.88 23.05 8.24
N GLN A 202 11.67 24.01 7.77
CA GLN A 202 11.15 25.23 7.18
C GLN A 202 10.40 24.92 5.88
N GLN A 203 11.00 24.14 4.98
CA GLN A 203 10.36 23.72 3.73
C GLN A 203 9.06 22.96 3.98
N TYR A 204 9.02 22.10 4.99
CA TYR A 204 7.81 21.39 5.37
C TYR A 204 6.67 22.34 5.76
N ASN A 205 6.97 23.34 6.60
CA ASN A 205 6.00 24.35 7.02
C ASN A 205 5.52 25.19 5.84
N ASP A 206 6.45 25.64 4.98
CA ASP A 206 6.13 26.46 3.81
C ASP A 206 5.21 25.71 2.83
N LEU A 207 5.51 24.43 2.57
CA LEU A 207 4.69 23.58 1.71
C LEU A 207 3.34 23.26 2.33
N THR A 208 3.29 23.08 3.65
CA THR A 208 2.02 22.90 4.37
C THR A 208 1.14 24.14 4.23
N GLU A 209 1.73 25.34 4.33
CA GLU A 209 1.02 26.60 4.16
C GLU A 209 0.53 26.78 2.71
N GLN A 210 1.35 26.40 1.72
CA GLN A 210 0.97 26.39 0.31
C GLN A 210 -0.19 25.43 0.04
N LEU A 211 -0.16 24.23 0.63
CA LEU A 211 -1.26 23.27 0.52
C LEU A 211 -2.55 23.82 1.13
N LYS A 212 -2.47 24.53 2.26
CA LYS A 212 -3.62 25.24 2.86
C LYS A 212 -4.12 26.40 2.01
N LYS A 213 -3.24 27.09 1.28
CA LYS A 213 -3.64 28.10 0.28
C LYS A 213 -4.40 27.46 -0.89
N LEU A 214 -3.99 26.27 -1.34
CA LEU A 214 -4.72 25.52 -2.35
C LEU A 214 -6.11 25.08 -1.86
N GLU A 215 -6.22 24.57 -0.62
CA GLU A 215 -7.51 24.20 -0.01
C GLU A 215 -8.49 25.37 -0.01
N ARG A 216 -8.04 26.58 0.34
CA ARG A 216 -8.89 27.79 0.29
C ARG A 216 -9.31 28.21 -1.12
N ARG A 217 -8.55 27.80 -2.13
CA ARG A 217 -8.79 28.16 -3.54
C ARG A 217 -9.76 27.20 -4.23
N TYR A 218 -9.81 25.93 -3.79
CA TYR A 218 -10.59 24.89 -4.43
C TYR A 218 -11.54 24.27 -3.40
N GLU A 219 -12.84 24.52 -3.55
CA GLU A 219 -13.87 24.05 -2.60
C GLU A 219 -13.93 22.52 -2.46
N ASN A 220 -13.49 21.80 -3.48
CA ASN A 220 -13.45 20.34 -3.55
C ASN A 220 -12.09 19.74 -3.14
N LEU A 221 -11.17 20.54 -2.60
CA LEU A 221 -9.92 20.08 -2.01
C LEU A 221 -10.02 20.19 -0.49
N HIS A 222 -9.80 19.09 0.23
CA HIS A 222 -9.84 19.04 1.68
C HIS A 222 -8.51 18.50 2.22
N VAL A 223 -7.95 19.20 3.22
CA VAL A 223 -6.63 18.91 3.77
C VAL A 223 -6.72 18.65 5.27
N TYR A 224 -6.48 17.41 5.64
CA TYR A 224 -6.47 16.90 7.00
C TYR A 224 -5.05 16.72 7.52
N MET A 225 -4.90 16.79 8.85
CA MET A 225 -3.65 16.51 9.54
C MET A 225 -3.81 15.26 10.39
N HIS A 226 -2.84 14.35 10.36
CA HIS A 226 -2.82 13.18 11.23
C HIS A 226 -1.59 13.17 12.15
N GLU A 227 -1.67 12.46 13.26
CA GLU A 227 -0.57 12.32 14.21
C GLU A 227 0.14 10.97 14.12
N ASN A 228 -0.40 10.03 13.34
CA ASN A 228 0.18 8.70 13.20
C ASN A 228 1.52 8.76 12.45
N THR A 229 2.59 8.31 13.11
CA THR A 229 3.97 8.24 12.59
C THR A 229 4.35 6.84 12.09
N ALA A 230 3.40 5.89 12.01
CA ALA A 230 3.65 4.58 11.44
C ALA A 230 4.44 4.70 10.11
N GLU A 231 5.26 3.68 9.83
CA GLU A 231 6.30 3.59 8.79
C GLU A 231 5.95 4.29 7.47
N ASP A 232 6.98 4.64 6.67
CA ASP A 232 6.95 5.49 5.46
C ASP A 232 5.94 5.08 4.38
N THR A 233 4.65 5.24 4.70
CA THR A 233 3.53 4.70 3.94
C THR A 233 2.88 5.84 3.17
N PHE A 234 2.88 5.69 1.86
CA PHE A 234 2.10 6.51 0.95
C PHE A 234 0.85 5.71 0.55
N LEU A 235 -0.33 6.26 0.84
CA LEU A 235 -1.60 5.72 0.36
C LEU A 235 -2.14 6.64 -0.73
N TYR A 236 -2.49 6.03 -1.86
CA TYR A 236 -3.25 6.65 -2.92
C TYR A 236 -4.47 5.78 -3.19
N ALA A 237 -5.67 6.35 -3.05
CA ALA A 237 -6.92 5.71 -3.40
C ALA A 237 -7.70 6.61 -4.36
N LYS A 238 -8.36 5.99 -5.32
CA LYS A 238 -9.21 6.63 -6.32
C LYS A 238 -10.34 5.69 -6.71
#